data_AF-A0AAU0KB18-F1
#
_entry.id   AF-A0AAU0KB18-F1
#
_cell.length_a   1.000
_cell.length_b   1.000
_cell.length_c   1.000
_cell.angle_alpha   90.00
_cell.angle_beta   90.00
_cell.angle_gamma   90.00
#
_symmetry.space_group_name_H-M   'P 1'
#
loop_
_entity.id
_entity.type
_entity.pdbx_description
1 polymer ?
#
loop_
_entity_poly.entity_id
_entity_poly.type
_entity_poly.pdbx_seq_one_letter_code
_entity_poly.pdbx_strand_id
1 'polypeptide(L)'
;MAVLDPALKGRIAAEGLMGFERNAQIVAGAPALILLITLDGVSGYDKDGVPSTSKGSHWQSFDAGLAAEAFCLAAHEAGLGTVIMGVFDNDDVCRLAGLPEGQSVSALIALGRPAETPAARPRKSVEELLIWR
;
A
#
# COMPACT_ATOMS: atom_id res chain seq x y z
N MET A 1 9.12 2.47 1.73
CA MET A 1 10.35 1.65 1.86
C MET A 1 10.29 0.48 0.90
N ALA A 2 11.38 0.14 0.21
CA ALA A 2 11.48 -1.07 -0.62
C ALA A 2 12.15 -2.20 0.16
N VAL A 3 11.47 -3.33 0.31
CA VAL A 3 11.96 -4.54 0.98
C VAL A 3 12.32 -5.57 -0.08
N LEU A 4 13.62 -5.77 -0.26
CA LEU A 4 14.18 -6.74 -1.22
C LEU A 4 14.69 -8.01 -0.54
N ASP A 5 15.01 -7.94 0.75
CA ASP A 5 15.47 -9.08 1.55
C ASP A 5 14.39 -10.18 1.60
N PRO A 6 14.65 -11.37 1.05
CA PRO A 6 13.72 -12.50 1.10
C PRO A 6 13.36 -12.92 2.53
N ALA A 7 14.29 -12.80 3.49
CA ALA A 7 14.03 -13.19 4.87
C ALA A 7 12.99 -12.26 5.52
N LEU A 8 13.18 -10.94 5.38
CA LEU A 8 12.20 -9.97 5.89
C LEU A 8 10.85 -10.08 5.17
N LYS A 9 10.81 -10.22 3.84
CA LYS A 9 9.53 -10.46 3.13
C LYS A 9 8.83 -11.73 3.61
N GLY A 10 9.58 -12.82 3.82
CA GLY A 10 9.04 -14.08 4.32
C GLY A 10 8.41 -13.93 5.72
N ARG A 11 9.06 -13.18 6.61
CA ARG A 11 8.51 -12.85 7.92
C ARG A 11 7.25 -11.98 7.83
N ILE A 12 7.27 -10.92 7.01
CA ILE A 12 6.07 -10.09 6.78
C ILE A 12 4.92 -10.94 6.24
N ALA A 13 5.19 -11.83 5.29
CA ALA A 13 4.18 -12.74 4.73
C ALA A 13 3.59 -13.69 5.78
N ALA A 14 4.41 -14.24 6.67
CA ALA A 14 4.01 -15.21 7.67
C ALA A 14 3.31 -14.58 8.89
N GLU A 15 3.82 -13.43 9.35
CA GLU A 15 3.42 -12.82 10.62
C GLU A 15 2.50 -11.61 10.41
N GLY A 16 2.69 -10.83 9.34
CA GLY A 16 2.08 -9.50 9.19
C GLY A 16 0.75 -9.46 8.43
N LEU A 17 0.31 -10.54 7.78
CA LEU A 17 -0.83 -10.51 6.84
C LEU A 17 -2.15 -11.05 7.41
N MET A 18 -2.28 -11.05 8.74
CA MET A 18 -3.52 -11.44 9.43
C MET A 18 -4.06 -12.84 9.02
N GLY A 19 -3.16 -13.78 8.69
CA GLY A 19 -3.52 -15.12 8.22
C GLY A 19 -4.10 -15.20 6.81
N PHE A 20 -4.07 -14.12 6.01
CA PHE A 20 -4.61 -14.13 4.65
C PHE A 20 -3.61 -14.76 3.65
N GLU A 21 -3.72 -16.08 3.49
CA GLU A 21 -2.78 -16.93 2.74
C GLU A 21 -2.46 -16.44 1.33
N ARG A 22 -3.45 -15.92 0.60
CA ARG A 22 -3.22 -15.45 -0.78
C ARG A 22 -2.26 -14.27 -0.84
N ASN A 23 -2.35 -13.32 0.09
CA ASN A 23 -1.39 -12.21 0.13
C ASN A 23 -0.02 -12.72 0.60
N ALA A 24 0.04 -13.68 1.52
CA ALA A 24 1.30 -14.26 1.98
C ALA A 24 2.07 -14.92 0.81
N GLN A 25 1.37 -15.67 -0.03
CA GLN A 25 1.95 -16.27 -1.24
C GLN A 25 2.45 -15.20 -2.22
N ILE A 26 1.67 -14.13 -2.44
CA ILE A 26 2.06 -13.02 -3.33
C ILE A 26 3.30 -12.31 -2.80
N VAL A 27 3.32 -11.95 -1.51
CA VAL A 27 4.46 -11.26 -0.88
C VAL A 27 5.73 -12.10 -0.90
N ALA A 28 5.62 -13.39 -0.58
CA ALA A 28 6.76 -14.30 -0.58
C ALA A 28 7.31 -14.54 -2.00
N GLY A 29 6.43 -14.63 -3.00
CA GLY A 29 6.81 -14.86 -4.40
C GLY A 29 7.28 -13.62 -5.16
N ALA A 30 6.89 -12.42 -4.73
CA ALA A 30 7.29 -11.18 -5.39
C ALA A 30 8.78 -10.88 -5.14
N PRO A 31 9.54 -10.41 -6.15
CA PRO A 31 10.94 -10.02 -5.95
C PRO A 31 11.09 -8.81 -5.02
N ALA A 32 10.11 -7.91 -4.98
CA ALA A 32 10.11 -6.75 -4.10
C ALA A 32 8.74 -6.56 -3.42
N LEU A 33 8.78 -6.11 -2.16
CA LEU A 33 7.63 -5.61 -1.43
C LEU A 33 7.85 -4.14 -1.11
N ILE A 34 6.92 -3.28 -1.48
CA ILE A 34 6.95 -1.87 -1.11
C ILE A 34 6.03 -1.65 0.08
N LEU A 35 6.58 -1.11 1.16
CA LEU A 35 5.82 -0.56 2.28
C LEU A 35 5.55 0.90 1.96
N LEU A 36 4.31 1.23 1.66
CA LEU A 36 3.87 2.61 1.51
C LEU A 36 3.67 3.19 2.92
N ILE A 37 4.60 4.06 3.32
CA ILE A 37 4.67 4.59 4.67
C ILE A 37 4.15 6.01 4.67
N THR A 38 3.35 6.34 5.67
CA THR A 38 2.89 7.69 5.95
C THR A 38 3.49 8.17 7.27
N LEU A 39 3.84 9.45 7.33
CA LEU A 39 4.26 10.11 8.56
C LEU A 39 3.02 10.59 9.31
N ASP A 40 2.88 10.16 10.55
CA ASP A 40 1.71 10.46 11.37
C ASP A 40 1.71 11.95 11.76
N GLY A 41 0.54 12.58 11.75
CA GLY A 41 0.39 13.98 12.16
C GLY A 41 1.00 15.00 11.18
N VAL A 42 1.35 14.59 9.95
CA VAL A 42 1.88 15.50 8.92
C VAL A 42 0.79 15.88 7.92
N SER A 43 0.34 14.93 7.11
CA SER A 43 -0.70 15.21 6.10
C SER A 43 -2.05 15.40 6.79
N GLY A 44 -2.70 16.53 6.53
CA GLY A 44 -3.94 16.94 7.19
C GLY A 44 -3.75 17.78 8.45
N TYR A 45 -2.51 18.19 8.75
CA TYR A 45 -2.14 18.98 9.94
C TYR A 45 -1.30 20.21 9.57
N ASP A 46 -1.40 21.25 10.39
CA ASP A 46 -0.49 22.40 10.38
C ASP A 46 0.80 22.09 11.16
N LYS A 47 1.80 22.98 11.06
CA LYS A 47 3.14 22.78 11.67
C LYS A 47 3.12 22.67 13.20
N ASP A 48 2.07 23.15 13.84
CA ASP A 48 1.83 23.07 15.29
C ASP A 48 1.09 21.80 15.71
N GLY A 49 0.77 20.90 14.76
CA GLY A 49 0.10 19.63 15.01
C GLY A 49 -1.42 19.74 15.12
N VAL A 50 -2.01 20.89 14.79
CA VAL A 50 -3.47 21.07 14.73
C VAL A 50 -3.99 20.54 13.39
N PRO A 51 -5.09 19.77 13.35
CA PRO A 51 -5.72 19.37 12.09
C PRO A 51 -6.07 20.60 11.24
N SER A 52 -5.50 20.69 10.04
CA SER A 52 -5.77 21.77 9.07
C SER A 52 -6.96 21.45 8.16
N THR A 53 -7.47 20.21 8.22
CA THR A 53 -8.66 19.76 7.49
C THR A 53 -9.64 19.08 8.43
N SER A 54 -10.93 19.03 8.04
CA SER A 54 -11.95 18.27 8.77
C SER A 54 -11.76 16.75 8.75
N LYS A 55 -10.73 16.27 8.04
CA LYS A 55 -10.38 14.85 7.93
C LYS A 55 -9.27 14.44 8.89
N GLY A 56 -8.48 15.38 9.42
CA GLY A 56 -7.32 15.08 10.28
C GLY A 56 -6.43 14.00 9.65
N SER A 57 -6.06 12.98 10.44
CA SER A 57 -5.25 11.84 9.98
C SER A 57 -5.86 11.07 8.80
N HIS A 58 -7.17 11.09 8.58
CA HIS A 58 -7.73 10.44 7.38
C HIS A 58 -7.27 11.09 6.08
N TRP A 59 -6.85 12.36 6.10
CA TRP A 59 -6.32 13.03 4.92
C TRP A 59 -5.03 12.36 4.40
N GLN A 60 -4.23 11.82 5.31
CA GLN A 60 -2.99 11.12 4.99
C GLN A 60 -3.22 9.88 4.10
N SER A 61 -4.39 9.23 4.21
CA SER A 61 -4.79 8.13 3.33
C SER A 61 -5.04 8.56 1.89
N PHE A 62 -5.48 9.81 1.67
CA PHE A 62 -5.68 10.36 0.34
C PHE A 62 -4.32 10.54 -0.37
N ASP A 63 -3.36 11.16 0.31
CA ASP A 63 -1.99 11.33 -0.20
C ASP A 63 -1.32 9.97 -0.44
N ALA A 64 -1.48 9.02 0.48
CA ALA A 64 -1.00 7.65 0.30
C ALA A 64 -1.63 6.99 -0.94
N GLY A 65 -2.94 7.14 -1.14
CA GLY A 65 -3.63 6.62 -2.33
C GLY A 65 -3.08 7.19 -3.64
N LEU A 66 -2.84 8.51 -3.68
CA LEU A 66 -2.22 9.17 -4.85
C LEU A 66 -0.81 8.64 -5.12
N ALA A 67 0.00 8.49 -4.07
CA ALA A 67 1.35 7.94 -4.20
C ALA A 67 1.34 6.47 -4.65
N ALA A 68 0.40 5.67 -4.14
CA ALA A 68 0.23 4.27 -4.54
C ALA A 68 -0.13 4.15 -6.02
N GLU A 69 -1.09 4.94 -6.50
CA GLU A 69 -1.52 4.92 -7.90
C GLU A 69 -0.39 5.39 -8.82
N ALA A 70 0.24 6.52 -8.51
CA ALA A 70 1.36 7.03 -9.30
C ALA A 70 2.51 6.01 -9.40
N PHE A 71 2.84 5.35 -8.29
CA PHE A 71 3.83 4.28 -8.25
C PHE A 71 3.42 3.08 -9.12
N CYS A 72 2.18 2.60 -9.00
CA CYS A 72 1.68 1.46 -9.76
C CYS A 72 1.62 1.75 -11.27
N LEU A 73 1.24 2.96 -11.68
CA LEU A 73 1.24 3.38 -13.08
C LEU A 73 2.66 3.42 -13.65
N ALA A 74 3.62 3.99 -12.92
CA ALA A 74 5.02 4.00 -13.34
C ALA A 74 5.62 2.59 -13.42
N ALA A 75 5.28 1.71 -12.48
CA ALA A 75 5.67 0.30 -12.53
C ALA A 75 5.08 -0.40 -13.76
N HIS A 76 3.81 -0.13 -14.07
CA HIS A 76 3.16 -0.68 -15.26
C HIS A 76 3.81 -0.20 -16.57
N GLU A 77 4.11 1.09 -16.68
CA GLU A 77 4.84 1.66 -17.82
C GLU A 77 6.22 1.00 -18.00
N ALA A 78 6.89 0.65 -16.91
CA ALA A 78 8.14 -0.10 -16.91
C ALA A 78 7.98 -1.61 -17.21
N GLY A 79 6.77 -2.09 -17.50
CA GLY A 79 6.47 -3.50 -17.79
C GLY A 79 6.43 -4.41 -16.56
N LEU A 80 6.23 -3.84 -15.37
CA LEU A 80 6.07 -4.57 -14.11
C LEU A 80 4.60 -4.71 -13.72
N GLY A 81 4.32 -5.71 -12.89
CA GLY A 81 3.01 -5.92 -12.26
C GLY A 81 3.05 -5.53 -10.79
N THR A 82 1.94 -4.98 -10.32
CA THR A 82 1.74 -4.56 -8.93
C THR A 82 0.45 -5.10 -8.35
N VAL A 83 0.45 -5.37 -7.04
CA VAL A 83 -0.77 -5.66 -6.26
C VAL A 83 -0.76 -4.84 -4.99
N ILE A 84 -1.72 -3.92 -4.85
CA ILE A 84 -1.96 -3.15 -3.63
C ILE A 84 -2.75 -4.01 -2.64
N MET A 85 -2.27 -4.13 -1.41
CA MET A 85 -2.82 -4.97 -0.35
C MET A 85 -3.06 -4.14 0.91
N GLY A 86 -4.30 -4.21 1.42
CA GLY A 86 -4.72 -3.59 2.68
C GLY A 86 -5.01 -4.58 3.81
N VAL A 87 -4.80 -5.88 3.59
CA VAL A 87 -4.96 -6.91 4.62
C VAL A 87 -3.61 -7.19 5.25
N PHE A 88 -3.30 -6.45 6.30
CA PHE A 88 -2.12 -6.61 7.14
C PHE A 88 -2.36 -5.96 8.50
N ASP A 89 -1.63 -6.41 9.52
CA ASP A 89 -1.58 -5.74 10.82
C ASP A 89 -0.47 -4.68 10.78
N ASN A 90 -0.85 -3.42 10.99
CA ASN A 90 0.09 -2.29 10.89
C ASN A 90 1.22 -2.40 11.91
N ASP A 91 0.91 -2.74 13.16
CA ASP A 91 1.88 -2.72 14.26
C ASP A 91 2.89 -3.85 14.08
N ASP A 92 2.44 -5.03 13.66
CA ASP A 92 3.33 -6.14 13.31
C ASP A 92 4.24 -5.78 12.13
N VAL A 93 3.69 -5.22 11.04
CA VAL A 93 4.50 -4.85 9.88
C VAL A 93 5.51 -3.76 10.24
N CYS A 94 5.12 -2.72 10.99
CA CYS A 94 6.02 -1.67 11.46
C CYS A 94 7.15 -2.25 12.32
N ARG A 95 6.83 -3.13 13.28
CA ARG A 95 7.81 -3.82 14.13
C ARG A 95 8.77 -4.68 13.33
N LEU A 96 8.27 -5.49 12.39
CA LEU A 96 9.09 -6.35 11.54
C LEU A 96 10.03 -5.54 10.65
N ALA A 97 9.54 -4.44 10.09
CA ALA A 97 10.28 -3.52 9.23
C ALA A 97 11.23 -2.58 9.99
N GLY A 98 11.15 -2.54 11.33
CA GLY A 98 11.94 -1.64 12.15
C GLY A 98 11.61 -0.16 11.90
N LEU A 99 10.34 0.16 11.63
CA LEU A 99 9.93 1.55 11.41
C LEU A 99 10.01 2.34 12.74
N PRO A 100 10.50 3.59 12.70
CA PRO A 100 10.54 4.44 13.88
C PRO A 100 9.11 4.90 14.27
N GLU A 101 8.98 5.42 15.49
CA GLU A 101 7.75 6.04 15.97
C GLU A 101 7.30 7.19 15.05
N GLY A 102 5.98 7.39 14.93
CA GLY A 102 5.38 8.39 14.05
C GLY A 102 5.34 7.99 12.57
N GLN A 103 5.51 6.70 12.27
CA GLN A 103 5.35 6.14 10.93
C GLN A 103 4.35 4.98 10.94
N SER A 104 3.45 5.00 9.97
CA SER A 104 2.45 3.96 9.77
C SER A 104 2.48 3.44 8.34
N VAL A 105 2.19 2.15 8.14
CA VAL A 105 2.07 1.57 6.80
C VAL A 105 0.63 1.77 6.31
N SER A 106 0.47 2.46 5.18
CA SER A 106 -0.83 2.69 4.55
C SER A 106 -1.24 1.57 3.60
N ALA A 107 -0.26 0.94 2.94
CA ALA A 107 -0.48 -0.22 2.10
C ALA A 107 0.80 -1.02 1.90
N LEU A 108 0.64 -2.30 1.60
CA LEU A 108 1.69 -3.14 1.04
C LEU A 108 1.49 -3.24 -0.47
N ILE A 109 2.55 -3.06 -1.25
CA ILE A 109 2.49 -3.17 -2.71
C ILE A 109 3.54 -4.20 -3.16
N ALA A 110 3.08 -5.38 -3.55
CA ALA A 110 3.96 -6.38 -4.16
C ALA A 110 4.30 -5.94 -5.59
N LEU A 111 5.57 -6.05 -5.98
CA LEU A 111 6.08 -5.65 -7.28
C LEU A 111 6.89 -6.79 -7.90
N GLY A 112 6.66 -7.08 -9.19
CA GLY A 112 7.44 -8.07 -9.91
C GLY A 112 7.18 -8.09 -11.42
N ARG A 113 7.80 -9.04 -12.12
CA ARG A 113 7.45 -9.31 -13.52
C ARG A 113 6.17 -10.14 -13.56
N PRO A 114 5.13 -9.72 -14.29
CA PRO A 114 3.90 -10.51 -14.41
C PRO A 114 4.22 -11.88 -15.04
N ALA A 115 3.72 -12.96 -14.42
CA ALA A 115 3.75 -14.30 -15.02
C ALA A 115 2.58 -14.52 -16.00
N GLU A 116 1.55 -13.69 -15.89
CA GLU A 116 0.33 -13.73 -16.69
C GLU A 116 -0.23 -12.30 -16.88
N THR A 117 -1.07 -12.14 -17.90
CA THR A 117 -1.83 -10.90 -18.16
C THR A 117 -3.32 -11.24 -18.16
N PRO A 118 -3.96 -11.28 -16.97
CA PRO A 118 -5.37 -11.62 -16.86
C PRO A 118 -6.26 -10.52 -17.46
N ALA A 119 -7.47 -10.89 -17.88
CA ALA A 119 -8.47 -9.92 -18.30
C ALA A 119 -8.82 -8.97 -17.14
N ALA A 120 -9.01 -7.69 -17.45
CA ALA A 120 -9.44 -6.71 -16.46
C ALA A 120 -10.79 -7.13 -15.85
N ARG A 121 -10.87 -7.12 -14.51
CA ARG A 121 -12.15 -7.39 -13.83
C ARG A 121 -13.19 -6.33 -14.21
N PRO A 122 -14.48 -6.69 -14.32
CA PRO A 122 -15.55 -5.72 -14.57
C PRO A 122 -15.50 -4.54 -13.60
N ARG A 123 -15.84 -3.34 -14.09
CA ARG A 123 -16.06 -2.14 -13.28
C ARG A 123 -17.52 -1.71 -13.45
N LYS A 124 -18.03 -0.96 -12.46
CA LYS A 124 -19.33 -0.28 -12.60
C LYS A 124 -19.31 0.63 -13.81
N SER A 125 -20.46 0.80 -14.44
CA SER A 125 -20.62 1.72 -15.56
C SER A 125 -20.39 3.18 -15.14
N VAL A 126 -20.11 4.06 -16.10
CA VAL A 126 -19.91 5.49 -15.83
C VAL A 126 -21.20 6.11 -15.27
N GLU A 127 -22.35 5.67 -15.80
CA GLU A 127 -23.69 6.09 -15.43
C GLU A 127 -24.02 5.75 -13.96
N GLU A 128 -23.47 4.66 -13.44
CA GLU A 128 -23.60 4.30 -12.02
C GLU A 128 -22.68 5.12 -11.10
N LEU A 129 -21.55 5.60 -11.61
CA LEU A 129 -20.51 6.28 -10.80
C LEU A 129 -20.70 7.79 -10.76
N LEU A 130 -21.24 8.40 -11.82
CA LEU A 130 -21.35 9.85 -11.95
C LEU A 130 -22.78 10.33 -11.71
N ILE A 131 -22.90 11.38 -10.89
CA ILE A 131 -24.15 12.14 -10.73
C ILE A 131 -23.93 13.50 -11.41
N TRP A 132 -24.64 13.73 -12.50
CA TRP A 132 -24.63 15.00 -13.23
C TRP A 132 -25.56 16.00 -12.55
N ARG A 133 -25.12 17.25 -12.41
CA ARG A 133 -25.90 18.37 -11.87
C ARG A 133 -25.69 19.61 -12.71
#